data_AF-A0A843VAD7-F1
#
_entry.id   AF-A0A843VAD7-F1
#
_cell.length_a   1.000
_cell.length_b   1.000
_cell.length_c   1.000
_cell.angle_alpha   90.00
_cell.angle_beta   90.00
_cell.angle_gamma   90.00
#
_symmetry.space_group_name_H-M   'P 1'
#
loop_
_entity.id
_entity.type
_entity.pdbx_description
1 polymer ?
#
loop_
_entity_poly.entity_id
_entity_poly.type
_entity_poly.pdbx_seq_one_letter_code
_entity_poly.pdbx_strand_id
1 'polypeptide(L)'
;MGDKLPIDCISWRLMPSYNKDDVWDFIQIKFDVPISLRDFVMKDLDQKWRSWKYDLRTKFFTPYEKAQQHFACSDARVVKDQWKKLVHIWSSEEFKKRSETNKQNKSKHTFFHCAGSKSFADIYHEEDKIRDIKLT
;
A
#
# COMPACT_ATOMS: atom_id res chain seq x y z
N MET A 1 -19.09 -3.79 8.17
CA MET A 1 -18.11 -3.93 7.07
C MET A 1 -16.66 -4.01 7.60
N GLY A 2 -16.31 -3.31 8.68
CA GLY A 2 -14.99 -3.40 9.33
C GLY A 2 -14.60 -4.79 9.87
N ASP A 3 -15.57 -5.68 10.11
CA ASP A 3 -15.27 -7.05 10.59
C ASP A 3 -14.75 -7.98 9.50
N LYS A 4 -15.14 -7.75 8.23
CA LYS A 4 -14.75 -8.61 7.10
C LYS A 4 -13.28 -8.43 6.73
N LEU A 5 -12.78 -7.20 6.83
CA LEU A 5 -11.41 -6.81 6.48
C LEU A 5 -10.74 -6.11 7.67
N PRO A 6 -10.30 -6.87 8.69
CA PRO A 6 -9.71 -6.30 9.89
C PRO A 6 -8.46 -5.48 9.57
N ILE A 7 -8.38 -4.27 10.12
CA ILE A 7 -7.23 -3.38 9.88
C ILE A 7 -6.04 -3.67 10.81
N ASP A 8 -6.27 -4.36 11.92
CA ASP A 8 -5.24 -4.79 12.88
C ASP A 8 -4.41 -5.98 12.36
N CYS A 9 -4.82 -6.62 11.27
CA CYS A 9 -3.98 -7.57 10.57
C CYS A 9 -2.73 -6.87 9.99
N ILE A 10 -1.54 -7.39 10.29
CA ILE A 10 -0.25 -6.77 9.91
C ILE A 10 -0.03 -6.84 8.39
N SER A 11 -0.43 -7.95 7.76
CA SER A 11 -0.18 -8.24 6.34
C SER A 11 -1.32 -9.04 5.75
N TRP A 12 -1.68 -8.76 4.49
CA TRP A 12 -2.70 -9.52 3.75
C TRP A 12 -2.38 -11.02 3.66
N ARG A 13 -1.09 -11.38 3.68
CA ARG A 13 -0.65 -12.78 3.72
C ARG A 13 -1.09 -13.50 4.99
N LEU A 14 -1.16 -12.76 6.11
CA LEU A 14 -1.59 -13.25 7.42
C LEU A 14 -3.10 -13.06 7.65
N MET A 15 -3.81 -12.42 6.72
CA MET A 15 -5.26 -12.29 6.79
C MET A 15 -5.88 -13.70 6.74
N PRO A 16 -6.73 -14.06 7.71
CA PRO A 16 -7.35 -15.38 7.74
C PRO A 16 -8.11 -15.70 6.45
N SER A 17 -8.12 -16.97 6.06
CA SER A 17 -8.81 -17.41 4.84
C SER A 17 -10.30 -17.08 4.88
N TYR A 18 -10.96 -17.30 6.02
CA TYR A 18 -12.38 -17.00 6.17
C TYR A 18 -12.74 -15.53 5.87
N ASN A 19 -11.85 -14.58 6.18
CA ASN A 19 -12.05 -13.17 5.83
C ASN A 19 -11.99 -12.95 4.31
N LYS A 20 -11.04 -13.61 3.64
CA LYS A 20 -10.88 -13.53 2.18
C LYS A 20 -12.06 -14.18 1.46
N ASP A 21 -12.54 -15.30 2.00
CA ASP A 21 -13.66 -16.04 1.44
C ASP A 21 -14.98 -15.28 1.63
N ASP A 22 -15.26 -14.73 2.81
CA ASP A 22 -16.46 -13.89 3.05
C ASP A 22 -16.48 -12.63 2.15
N VAL A 23 -15.32 -12.03 1.89
CA VAL A 23 -15.22 -10.90 0.93
C VAL A 23 -15.39 -11.37 -0.51
N TRP A 24 -14.87 -12.55 -0.87
CA TRP A 24 -15.07 -13.14 -2.19
C TRP A 24 -16.55 -13.41 -2.46
N ASP A 25 -17.23 -14.05 -1.51
CA ASP A 25 -18.66 -14.37 -1.62
C ASP A 25 -19.49 -13.09 -1.73
N PHE A 26 -19.16 -12.06 -0.95
CA PHE A 26 -19.80 -10.75 -1.07
C PHE A 26 -19.61 -10.12 -2.45
N ILE A 27 -18.44 -10.27 -3.07
CA ILE A 27 -18.18 -9.77 -4.43
C ILE A 27 -18.99 -10.56 -5.44
N GLN A 28 -19.02 -11.89 -5.34
CA GLN A 28 -19.82 -12.77 -6.22
C GLN A 28 -21.32 -12.47 -6.14
N ILE A 29 -21.83 -12.13 -4.96
CA ILE A 29 -23.23 -11.73 -4.78
C ILE A 29 -23.53 -10.40 -5.48
N LYS A 30 -22.57 -9.47 -5.49
CA LYS A 30 -22.77 -8.11 -6.04
C LYS A 30 -22.39 -7.97 -7.51
N PHE A 31 -21.48 -8.79 -7.99
CA PHE A 31 -20.86 -8.68 -9.30
C PHE A 31 -20.72 -10.07 -9.91
N ASP A 32 -21.07 -10.20 -11.18
CA ASP A 32 -20.83 -11.42 -11.95
C ASP A 32 -19.37 -11.45 -12.39
N VAL A 33 -18.50 -11.97 -11.52
CA VAL A 33 -17.05 -12.05 -11.76
C VAL A 33 -16.66 -13.51 -11.99
N PRO A 34 -16.02 -13.84 -13.12
CA PRO A 34 -15.51 -15.19 -13.34
C PRO A 34 -14.58 -15.65 -12.23
N ILE A 35 -14.73 -16.90 -11.80
CA ILE A 35 -13.91 -17.52 -10.74
C ILE A 35 -12.42 -17.49 -11.11
N SER A 36 -12.09 -17.57 -12.40
CA SER A 36 -10.71 -17.47 -12.91
C SER A 36 -10.03 -16.13 -12.59
N LEU A 37 -10.80 -15.07 -12.31
CA LEU A 37 -10.27 -13.75 -11.94
C LEU A 37 -10.10 -13.58 -10.42
N ARG A 38 -10.40 -14.60 -9.60
CA ARG A 38 -10.32 -14.50 -8.14
C ARG A 38 -8.98 -13.99 -7.65
N ASP A 39 -7.88 -14.54 -8.15
CA ASP A 39 -6.54 -14.14 -7.69
C ASP A 39 -6.21 -12.68 -8.06
N PHE A 40 -6.65 -12.23 -9.23
CA PHE A 40 -6.50 -10.84 -9.66
C PHE A 40 -7.29 -9.91 -8.73
N VAL A 41 -8.56 -10.25 -8.46
CA VAL A 41 -9.43 -9.49 -7.55
C VAL A 41 -8.86 -9.45 -6.13
N MET A 42 -8.36 -10.58 -5.62
CA MET A 42 -7.74 -10.65 -4.30
C MET A 42 -6.48 -9.80 -4.19
N LYS A 43 -5.68 -9.71 -5.27
CA LYS A 43 -4.51 -8.83 -5.33
C LYS A 43 -4.89 -7.35 -5.34
N ASP A 44 -5.92 -6.99 -6.09
CA ASP A 44 -6.45 -5.63 -6.12
C ASP A 44 -7.07 -5.23 -4.75
N LEU A 45 -7.76 -6.15 -4.08
CA LEU A 45 -8.26 -5.96 -2.72
C LEU A 45 -7.14 -5.75 -1.70
N ASP A 46 -6.06 -6.54 -1.75
CA ASP A 46 -4.87 -6.32 -0.91
C ASP A 46 -4.36 -4.89 -1.07
N GLN A 47 -4.18 -4.44 -2.32
CA GLN A 47 -3.71 -3.11 -2.61
C GLN A 47 -4.64 -2.03 -2.04
N LYS A 48 -5.96 -2.15 -2.27
CA LYS A 48 -6.96 -1.20 -1.75
C LYS A 48 -6.99 -1.17 -0.22
N TRP A 49 -6.91 -2.33 0.42
CA TRP A 49 -6.85 -2.46 1.88
C TRP A 49 -5.59 -1.79 2.45
N ARG A 50 -4.42 -2.01 1.84
CA ARG A 50 -3.17 -1.36 2.25
C ARG A 50 -3.21 0.16 2.06
N SER A 51 -3.75 0.63 0.93
CA SER A 51 -3.94 2.07 0.68
C SER A 51 -4.88 2.69 1.72
N TRP A 52 -6.00 2.03 2.04
CA TRP A 52 -6.91 2.53 3.07
C TRP A 52 -6.26 2.60 4.45
N LYS A 53 -5.47 1.59 4.85
CA LYS A 53 -4.68 1.65 6.10
C LYS A 53 -3.70 2.82 6.11
N TYR A 54 -3.07 3.11 4.97
CA TYR A 54 -2.21 4.27 4.83
C TYR A 54 -2.99 5.58 5.00
N ASP A 55 -4.16 5.72 4.36
CA ASP A 55 -5.01 6.90 4.49
C ASP A 55 -5.49 7.14 5.92
N LEU A 56 -5.83 6.06 6.64
CA LEU A 56 -6.19 6.15 8.06
C LEU A 56 -4.99 6.64 8.89
N ARG A 57 -3.80 6.09 8.62
CA ARG A 57 -2.57 6.51 9.31
C ARG A 57 -2.28 7.99 9.05
N THR A 58 -2.33 8.45 7.80
CA THR A 58 -2.01 9.84 7.48
C THR A 58 -3.01 10.84 8.07
N LYS A 59 -4.29 10.45 8.19
CA LYS A 59 -5.34 11.32 8.72
C LYS A 59 -5.40 11.35 10.25
N PHE A 60 -5.17 10.21 10.91
CA PHE A 60 -5.47 10.05 12.33
C PHE A 60 -4.25 9.68 13.19
N PHE A 61 -3.06 9.51 12.59
CA PHE A 61 -1.84 9.15 13.30
C PHE A 61 -0.67 10.05 12.89
N THR A 62 -0.35 11.05 13.72
CA THR A 62 0.79 11.95 13.53
C THR A 62 1.94 11.58 14.47
N PRO A 63 3.06 11.00 14.02
CA PRO A 63 4.09 10.38 14.87
C PRO A 63 4.65 11.25 16.02
N TYR A 64 4.47 12.56 15.95
CA TYR A 64 5.01 13.56 16.88
C TYR A 64 3.93 14.27 17.73
N GLU A 65 2.64 13.94 17.56
CA GLU A 65 1.55 14.45 18.40
C GLU A 65 1.36 13.60 19.67
N LYS A 66 0.74 14.21 20.71
CA LYS A 66 0.49 13.56 22.01
C LYS A 66 -0.22 12.22 21.82
N ALA A 67 0.30 11.15 22.42
CA ALA A 67 -0.20 9.77 22.34
C ALA A 67 -1.73 9.62 22.50
N GLN A 68 -2.38 10.50 23.28
CA GLN A 68 -3.82 10.49 23.52
C GLN A 68 -4.67 10.87 22.28
N GLN A 69 -4.16 11.72 21.38
CA GLN A 69 -4.89 12.15 20.17
C GLN A 69 -4.97 11.04 19.11
N HIS A 70 -4.04 10.09 19.15
CA HIS A 70 -3.96 8.97 18.20
C HIS A 70 -5.07 7.95 18.34
N PHE A 71 -5.74 7.85 19.49
CA PHE A 71 -6.76 6.83 19.72
C PHE A 71 -8.14 7.23 19.18
N ALA A 72 -8.33 8.47 18.77
CA ALA A 72 -9.59 9.03 18.31
C ALA A 72 -9.76 8.90 16.78
N CYS A 73 -9.72 7.68 16.23
CA CYS A 73 -10.17 7.49 14.84
C CYS A 73 -11.68 7.76 14.76
N SER A 74 -12.07 8.73 13.93
CA SER A 74 -13.47 9.11 13.74
C SER A 74 -14.15 8.42 12.55
N ASP A 75 -13.46 7.50 11.86
CA ASP A 75 -14.04 6.77 10.72
C ASP A 75 -14.98 5.66 11.23
N ALA A 76 -16.27 5.77 10.89
CA ALA A 76 -17.31 4.84 11.33
C ALA A 76 -17.10 3.39 10.85
N ARG A 77 -16.26 3.16 9.83
CA ARG A 77 -15.95 1.81 9.33
C ARG A 77 -14.89 1.11 10.16
N VAL A 78 -14.18 1.84 11.02
CA VAL A 78 -13.06 1.33 11.81
C VAL A 78 -13.56 0.88 13.18
N VAL A 79 -13.28 -0.38 13.51
CA VAL A 79 -13.52 -0.90 14.86
C VAL A 79 -12.49 -0.31 15.82
N LYS A 80 -12.96 0.30 16.91
CA LYS A 80 -12.12 1.04 17.87
C LYS A 80 -10.96 0.20 18.42
N ASP A 81 -11.21 -1.07 18.73
CA ASP A 81 -10.17 -1.93 19.31
C ASP A 81 -9.15 -2.38 18.26
N GLN A 82 -9.55 -2.58 17.00
CA GLN A 82 -8.61 -2.80 15.91
C GLN A 82 -7.70 -1.57 15.72
N TRP A 83 -8.28 -0.37 15.80
CA TRP A 83 -7.51 0.88 15.72
C TRP A 83 -6.47 0.99 16.84
N LYS A 84 -6.85 0.75 18.10
CA LYS A 84 -5.92 0.78 19.24
C LYS A 84 -4.73 -0.14 19.04
N LYS A 85 -4.97 -1.39 18.60
CA LYS A 85 -3.89 -2.36 18.31
C LYS A 85 -2.98 -1.85 17.20
N LEU A 86 -3.56 -1.28 16.14
CA LEU A 86 -2.81 -0.77 15.01
C LEU A 86 -1.93 0.43 15.38
N VAL A 87 -2.45 1.37 16.19
CA VAL A 87 -1.69 2.49 16.76
C VAL A 87 -0.52 1.99 17.60
N HIS A 88 -0.72 0.94 18.42
CA HIS A 88 0.35 0.33 19.21
C HIS A 88 1.45 -0.24 18.31
N ILE A 89 1.08 -0.97 17.25
CA ILE A 89 2.02 -1.50 16.26
C ILE A 89 2.82 -0.36 15.61
N TRP A 90 2.16 0.70 15.17
CA TRP A 90 2.85 1.84 14.54
C TRP A 90 3.72 2.66 15.49
N SER A 91 3.39 2.64 16.77
CA SER A 91 4.18 3.32 17.81
C SER A 91 5.40 2.53 18.27
N SER A 92 5.45 1.23 17.94
CA SER A 92 6.57 0.35 18.27
C SER A 92 7.88 0.79 17.62
N GLU A 93 8.99 0.54 18.32
CA GLU A 93 10.33 0.89 17.83
C GLU A 93 10.69 0.12 16.55
N GLU A 94 10.29 -1.15 16.47
CA GLU A 94 10.53 -1.97 15.29
C GLU A 94 9.88 -1.36 14.03
N PHE A 95 8.63 -0.92 14.17
CA PHE A 95 7.91 -0.30 13.05
C PHE A 95 8.50 1.05 12.66
N LYS A 96 8.87 1.88 13.66
CA LYS A 96 9.54 3.17 13.42
C LYS A 96 10.86 2.99 12.67
N LYS A 97 11.72 2.06 13.13
CA LYS A 97 12.98 1.72 12.47
C LYS A 97 12.76 1.29 11.03
N ARG A 98 11.82 0.37 10.78
CA ARG A 98 11.48 -0.09 9.42
C ARG A 98 10.97 1.06 8.54
N SER A 99 10.14 1.93 9.09
CA SER A 99 9.59 3.10 8.38
C SER A 99 10.70 4.08 7.97
N GLU A 100 11.65 4.35 8.87
CA GLU A 100 12.77 5.25 8.61
C GLU A 100 13.72 4.68 7.55
N THR A 101 14.08 3.40 7.65
CA THR A 101 14.88 2.70 6.62
C THR A 101 14.19 2.76 5.25
N ASN A 102 12.88 2.52 5.19
CA ASN A 102 12.14 2.59 3.92
C ASN A 102 12.11 4.02 3.34
N LYS A 103 12.02 5.05 4.19
CA LYS A 103 12.09 6.45 3.77
C LYS A 103 13.46 6.79 3.18
N GLN A 104 14.54 6.34 3.82
CA GLN A 104 15.91 6.49 3.32
C GLN A 104 16.16 5.71 2.02
N ASN A 105 15.61 4.50 1.89
CA ASN A 105 15.71 3.74 0.65
C ASN A 105 14.96 4.44 -0.48
N LYS A 106 13.77 5.00 -0.19
CA LYS A 106 12.99 5.75 -1.17
C LYS A 106 13.68 7.05 -1.61
N SER A 107 14.37 7.76 -0.70
CA SER A 107 15.13 8.97 -1.08
C SER A 107 16.35 8.66 -1.95
N LYS A 108 16.95 7.48 -1.79
CA LYS A 108 18.05 6.99 -2.66
C LYS A 108 17.57 6.47 -4.01
N HIS A 109 16.27 6.22 -4.17
CA HIS A 109 15.68 5.77 -5.43
C HIS A 109 15.54 6.96 -6.40
N THR A 110 16.65 7.34 -7.02
CA THR A 110 16.75 8.48 -7.96
C THR A 110 16.41 8.11 -9.39
N PHE A 111 16.56 6.83 -9.76
CA PHE A 111 16.29 6.36 -11.11
C PHE A 111 14.82 5.94 -11.25
N PHE A 112 14.01 6.81 -11.84
CA PHE A 112 12.68 6.45 -12.31
C PHE A 112 12.82 5.98 -13.76
N HIS A 113 12.17 4.87 -14.13
CA HIS A 113 12.11 4.46 -15.53
C HIS A 113 11.35 5.52 -16.33
N CYS A 114 12.09 6.39 -17.03
CA CYS A 114 11.54 7.44 -17.91
C CYS A 114 11.61 7.05 -19.40
N ALA A 115 12.08 5.85 -19.71
CA ALA A 115 12.32 5.38 -21.08
C ALA A 115 11.04 5.19 -21.92
N GLY A 116 9.85 5.24 -21.30
CA GLY A 116 8.59 4.93 -21.98
C GLY A 116 8.64 3.53 -22.59
N SER A 117 8.11 3.38 -23.82
CA SER A 117 8.18 2.13 -24.59
C SER A 117 9.48 1.94 -25.37
N LYS A 118 10.46 2.85 -25.24
CA LYS A 118 11.74 2.73 -25.94
C LYS A 118 12.68 1.82 -25.16
N SER A 119 13.41 0.97 -25.89
CA SER A 119 14.45 0.16 -25.27
C SER A 119 15.65 1.03 -24.91
N PHE A 120 16.48 0.60 -23.95
CA PHE A 120 17.73 1.29 -23.65
C PHE A 120 18.68 1.35 -24.86
N ALA A 121 18.66 0.33 -25.72
CA ALA A 121 19.44 0.32 -26.95
C ALA A 121 19.02 1.46 -27.90
N ASP A 122 17.71 1.70 -28.04
CA ASP A 122 17.20 2.80 -28.86
C ASP A 122 17.58 4.17 -28.28
N ILE A 123 17.52 4.32 -26.95
CA ILE A 123 17.92 5.55 -26.27
C ILE A 123 19.41 5.83 -26.49
N TYR A 124 20.29 4.83 -26.33
CA TYR A 124 21.72 5.00 -26.55
C TYR A 124 22.04 5.38 -28.00
N HIS A 125 21.38 4.72 -28.96
CA HIS A 125 21.58 5.02 -30.38
C HIS A 125 21.08 6.42 -30.77
N GLU A 126 19.99 6.91 -30.17
CA GLU A 126 19.54 8.29 -30.32
C GLU A 126 20.52 9.30 -29.67
N GLU A 127 21.04 9.00 -28.48
CA GLU A 127 22.03 9.85 -27.79
C GLU A 127 23.35 9.96 -28.56
N ASP A 128 23.86 8.85 -29.12
CA ASP A 128 25.07 8.84 -29.93
C ASP A 128 24.91 9.70 -31.19
N LYS A 129 23.77 9.57 -31.89
CA LYS A 129 23.45 10.44 -33.04
C LYS A 129 23.39 11.92 -32.67
N ILE A 130 22.80 12.27 -31.53
CA ILE A 130 22.72 13.66 -31.07
C ILE A 130 24.12 14.20 -30.71
N ARG A 131 24.99 13.38 -30.12
CA ARG A 131 26.37 13.76 -29.79
C ARG A 131 27.19 14.04 -31.04
N ASP A 132 27.10 13.19 -32.06
CA ASP A 132 27.81 13.37 -33.32
C ASP A 132 27.38 14.66 -34.05
N ILE A 133 26.08 14.99 -34.02
CA ILE A 133 25.55 16.23 -34.59
C ILE A 133 26.07 17.48 -33.85
N LYS A 134 26.30 17.40 -32.53
CA LYS A 134 26.80 18.53 -31.73
C LYS A 134 28.32 18.74 -31.80
N LEU A 135 29.05 17.74 -32.28
CA LEU A 135 30.50 17.79 -32.47
C LEU A 135 30.89 18.26 -33.88
N THR A 136 29.91 18.48 -34.76
CA THR A 136 30.06 18.99 -36.12
C THR A 136 29.60 20.44 -36.20
#